data_AF-A0A1V4JS34-F1
#
_entry.id   AF-A0A1V4JS34-F1
#
_cell.length_a   1.000
_cell.length_b   1.000
_cell.length_c   1.000
_cell.angle_alpha   90.00
_cell.angle_beta   90.00
_cell.angle_gamma   90.00
#
_symmetry.space_group_name_H-M   'P 1'
#
loop_
_entity.id
_entity.type
_entity.pdbx_description
1 polymer ?
#
loop_
_entity_poly.entity_id
_entity_poly.type
_entity_poly.pdbx_seq_one_letter_code
_entity_poly.pdbx_strand_id
1 'polypeptide(L)'
;MGKETEPLNQERKEVVLVLGRITSMRKAMLRGRDCRELQCLSQTKNQYDSMIRDKKVPLVDVDNQILELEKEIVRQNQIEAKVKQANCSKRLQKQIEKLELPLYNVTVQFDTVLTRDKEFRENIQSLLIRKASLENFYLKFCRKKGQHRKRMSIALELSTQAHKQQMEALARISALDERKNKQAIQYKVEMQERERVLSRDTKMKSFMLIKYIDRSELEEEAKKRKDLKAAERAKRNQWEIIESQEVAYRRLLEMAEDGDVSHLVNGFIKKDQKTFAGFNYASELSSKTENMWQKIKDLEDEVTGLMLNQECAENSSLHALKELEEKLTNATEEDNEHEERCKGSSKVLGHITPSLEALFKGINYDTTKITKQLGENGQITYLNLMQFSDVLEERFNSLLQVESNLCYGTADKPQLDQDIDNSLLGATSLFPLPPTLDGTSRTIDAGEVPLDHGQLSQMVLQSLKEKEGNAASTGNKGRNDVDV
;
A
#
# COMPACT_ATOMS: atom_id res chain seq x y z
N MET A 1 102.33 145.45 -69.45
CA MET A 1 101.63 144.81 -68.32
C MET A 1 101.04 143.51 -68.83
N GLY A 2 101.52 142.35 -68.35
CA GLY A 2 101.08 141.03 -68.85
C GLY A 2 102.18 139.96 -68.93
N LYS A 3 103.02 139.82 -67.90
CA LYS A 3 103.98 138.72 -67.74
C LYS A 3 103.88 138.18 -66.30
N GLU A 4 102.90 137.33 -65.99
CA GLU A 4 102.88 136.53 -64.74
C GLU A 4 101.80 135.42 -64.61
N THR A 5 101.01 135.09 -65.65
CA THR A 5 99.88 134.14 -65.52
C THR A 5 100.11 132.70 -66.03
N GLU A 6 101.23 132.41 -66.69
CA GLU A 6 101.52 131.07 -67.26
C GLU A 6 101.97 129.99 -66.24
N PRO A 7 102.84 130.27 -65.24
CA PRO A 7 103.43 129.19 -64.43
C PRO A 7 102.46 128.58 -63.40
N LEU A 8 101.51 129.36 -62.87
CA LEU A 8 100.51 128.91 -61.89
C LEU A 8 99.48 127.91 -62.45
N ASN A 9 99.22 127.95 -63.76
CA ASN A 9 98.23 127.07 -64.38
C ASN A 9 98.79 125.67 -64.68
N GLN A 10 100.11 125.55 -64.86
CA GLN A 10 100.79 124.27 -65.05
C GLN A 10 100.86 123.49 -63.73
N GLU A 11 101.18 124.17 -62.63
CA GLU A 11 101.27 123.55 -61.30
C GLU A 11 99.90 123.01 -60.82
N ARG A 12 98.81 123.73 -61.13
CA ARG A 12 97.45 123.28 -60.82
C ARG A 12 97.05 122.00 -61.56
N LYS A 13 97.47 121.82 -62.82
CA LYS A 13 97.19 120.61 -63.61
C LYS A 13 97.93 119.40 -63.06
N GLU A 14 99.17 119.56 -62.61
CA GLU A 14 99.94 118.47 -62.00
C GLU A 14 99.34 118.02 -60.67
N VAL A 15 98.91 118.95 -59.81
CA VAL A 15 98.24 118.64 -58.54
C VAL A 15 96.94 117.84 -58.76
N VAL A 16 96.14 118.19 -59.78
CA VAL A 16 94.91 117.46 -60.12
C VAL A 16 95.19 116.04 -60.62
N LEU A 17 96.23 115.86 -61.44
CA LEU A 17 96.65 114.54 -61.92
C LEU A 17 97.14 113.64 -60.78
N VAL A 18 97.91 114.19 -59.84
CA VAL A 18 98.36 113.46 -58.64
C VAL A 18 97.18 113.09 -57.75
N LEU A 19 96.23 114.00 -57.52
CA LEU A 19 94.99 113.72 -56.78
C LEU A 19 94.13 112.63 -57.44
N GLY A 20 94.01 112.63 -58.76
CA GLY A 20 93.31 111.59 -59.53
C GLY A 20 93.97 110.22 -59.38
N ARG A 21 95.30 110.17 -59.37
CA ARG A 21 96.07 108.93 -59.17
C ARG A 21 95.92 108.40 -57.74
N ILE A 22 96.00 109.28 -56.74
CA ILE A 22 95.82 108.93 -55.32
C ILE A 22 94.39 108.44 -55.06
N THR A 23 93.36 109.10 -55.60
CA THR A 23 91.96 108.69 -55.43
C THR A 23 91.64 107.38 -56.16
N SER A 24 92.21 107.16 -57.35
CA SER A 24 92.08 105.88 -58.08
C SER A 24 92.76 104.73 -57.34
N MET A 25 93.99 104.94 -56.83
CA MET A 25 94.69 103.97 -55.98
C MET A 25 93.91 103.66 -54.71
N ARG A 26 93.36 104.68 -54.04
CA ARG A 26 92.54 104.51 -52.84
C ARG A 26 91.28 103.69 -53.12
N LYS A 27 90.57 103.98 -54.22
CA LYS A 27 89.39 103.21 -54.65
C LYS A 27 89.73 101.76 -55.03
N ALA A 28 90.87 101.53 -55.69
CA ALA A 28 91.34 100.18 -56.01
C ALA A 28 91.72 99.38 -54.75
N MET A 29 92.35 100.02 -53.76
CA MET A 29 92.65 99.40 -52.47
C MET A 29 91.40 99.10 -51.64
N LEU A 30 90.40 99.99 -51.63
CA LEU A 30 89.11 99.73 -50.99
C LEU A 30 88.39 98.55 -51.65
N ARG A 31 88.26 98.53 -52.99
CA ARG A 31 87.66 97.37 -53.69
C ARG A 31 88.43 96.08 -53.44
N GLY A 32 89.76 96.13 -53.38
CA GLY A 32 90.59 94.98 -53.03
C GLY A 32 90.48 94.54 -51.57
N ARG A 33 90.02 95.41 -50.66
CA ARG A 33 89.70 95.08 -49.27
C ARG A 33 88.29 94.47 -49.19
N ASP A 34 87.31 95.10 -49.83
CA ASP A 34 85.92 94.63 -49.87
C ASP A 34 85.81 93.25 -50.54
N CYS A 35 86.53 93.00 -51.64
CA CYS A 35 86.57 91.67 -52.26
C CYS A 35 87.21 90.62 -51.36
N ARG A 36 88.23 90.98 -50.57
CA ARG A 36 88.85 90.05 -49.60
C ARG A 36 87.91 89.76 -48.44
N GLU A 37 87.20 90.76 -47.94
CA GLU A 37 86.20 90.61 -46.88
C GLU A 37 85.02 89.74 -47.34
N LEU A 38 84.50 89.97 -48.55
CA LEU A 38 83.47 89.11 -49.15
C LEU A 38 83.96 87.68 -49.37
N GLN A 39 85.22 87.49 -49.75
CA GLN A 39 85.81 86.15 -49.90
C GLN A 39 85.94 85.44 -48.54
N CYS A 40 86.36 86.15 -47.48
CA CYS A 40 86.37 85.64 -46.12
C CYS A 40 84.96 85.26 -45.65
N LEU A 41 83.96 86.13 -45.83
CA LEU A 41 82.57 85.85 -45.45
C LEU A 41 81.98 84.67 -46.24
N SER A 42 82.28 84.56 -47.53
CA SER A 42 81.86 83.41 -48.35
C SER A 42 82.51 82.11 -47.88
N GLN A 43 83.78 82.16 -47.47
CA GLN A 43 84.47 81.00 -46.92
C GLN A 43 83.88 80.60 -45.56
N THR A 44 83.59 81.55 -44.69
CA THR A 44 82.92 81.32 -43.41
C THR A 44 81.51 80.75 -43.60
N LYS A 45 80.73 81.27 -44.56
CA LYS A 45 79.42 80.71 -44.92
C LYS A 45 79.54 79.26 -45.39
N ASN A 46 80.47 78.97 -46.30
CA ASN A 46 80.68 77.62 -46.81
C ASN A 46 81.12 76.65 -45.70
N GLN A 47 81.89 77.12 -44.72
CA GLN A 47 82.26 76.34 -43.52
C GLN A 47 81.03 76.01 -42.66
N TYR A 48 80.18 77.00 -42.35
CA TYR A 48 78.94 76.75 -41.62
C TYR A 48 77.98 75.84 -42.38
N ASP A 49 77.84 76.01 -43.70
CA ASP A 49 77.02 75.13 -44.53
C ASP A 49 77.55 73.70 -44.54
N SER A 50 78.87 73.51 -44.50
CA SER A 50 79.48 72.18 -44.31
C SER A 50 79.13 71.60 -42.95
N MET A 51 79.32 72.37 -41.87
CA MET A 51 78.99 71.93 -40.51
C MET A 51 77.50 71.57 -40.36
N ILE A 52 76.60 72.31 -41.01
CA ILE A 52 75.16 72.02 -41.02
C ILE A 52 74.88 70.70 -41.75
N ARG A 53 75.53 70.46 -42.90
CA ARG A 53 75.40 69.17 -43.62
C ARG A 53 75.93 68.02 -42.77
N ASP A 54 77.12 68.19 -42.18
CA ASP A 54 77.77 67.17 -41.35
C ASP A 54 76.95 66.84 -40.11
N LYS A 55 76.16 67.79 -39.58
CA LYS A 55 75.24 67.56 -38.45
C LYS A 55 73.86 67.02 -38.87
N LYS A 56 73.41 67.27 -40.11
CA LYS A 56 72.13 66.74 -40.61
C LYS A 56 72.17 65.24 -40.86
N VAL A 57 73.31 64.69 -41.31
CA VAL A 57 73.46 63.25 -41.55
C VAL A 57 73.19 62.42 -40.27
N PRO A 58 73.89 62.65 -39.14
CA PRO A 58 73.62 61.90 -37.91
C PRO A 58 72.24 62.20 -37.31
N LEU A 59 71.64 63.36 -37.60
CA LEU A 59 70.27 63.66 -37.17
C LEU A 59 69.26 62.72 -37.85
N VAL A 60 69.41 62.50 -39.17
CA VAL A 60 68.58 61.55 -39.92
C VAL A 60 68.79 60.11 -39.43
N ASP A 61 70.04 59.74 -39.10
CA ASP A 61 70.33 58.41 -38.54
C ASP A 61 69.69 58.21 -37.17
N VAL A 62 69.70 59.23 -36.31
CA VAL A 62 69.03 59.22 -35.00
C VAL A 62 67.52 59.17 -35.17
N ASP A 63 66.93 59.95 -36.09
CA ASP A 63 65.49 59.89 -36.38
C ASP A 63 65.06 58.50 -36.88
N ASN A 64 65.89 57.86 -37.73
CA ASN A 64 65.64 56.49 -38.17
C ASN A 64 65.74 55.48 -37.01
N GLN A 65 66.70 55.65 -36.10
CA GLN A 65 66.80 54.81 -34.89
C GLN A 65 65.61 55.01 -33.95
N ILE A 66 65.12 56.25 -33.79
CA ILE A 66 63.92 56.56 -33.02
C ILE A 66 62.71 55.86 -33.63
N LEU A 67 62.54 55.90 -34.95
CA LEU A 67 61.44 55.22 -35.63
C LEU A 67 61.49 53.69 -35.45
N GLU A 68 62.66 53.07 -35.52
CA GLU A 68 62.78 51.63 -35.28
C GLU A 68 62.51 51.26 -33.81
N LEU A 69 62.97 52.07 -32.86
CA LEU A 69 62.65 51.88 -31.45
C LEU A 69 61.16 52.08 -31.16
N GLU A 70 60.51 53.06 -31.78
CA GLU A 70 59.07 53.27 -31.67
C GLU A 70 58.28 52.08 -32.22
N LYS A 71 58.69 51.53 -33.38
CA LYS A 71 58.09 50.31 -33.93
C LYS A 71 58.25 49.12 -32.98
N GLU A 72 59.42 48.95 -32.39
CA GLU A 72 59.68 47.86 -31.45
C GLU A 72 58.89 48.01 -30.15
N ILE A 73 58.75 49.24 -29.62
CA ILE A 73 57.90 49.56 -28.48
C ILE A 73 56.43 49.22 -28.79
N VAL A 74 55.92 49.59 -29.96
CA VAL A 74 54.55 49.25 -30.39
C VAL A 74 54.37 47.72 -30.47
N ARG A 75 55.35 47.00 -31.02
CA ARG A 75 55.32 45.53 -31.13
C ARG A 75 55.31 44.88 -29.74
N GLN A 76 56.15 45.34 -28.82
CA GLN A 76 56.19 44.85 -27.44
C GLN A 76 54.90 45.16 -26.68
N ASN A 77 54.36 46.37 -26.79
CA ASN A 77 53.08 46.74 -26.19
C ASN A 77 51.92 45.87 -26.72
N GLN A 78 51.91 45.53 -28.01
CA GLN A 78 50.93 44.61 -28.57
C GLN A 78 51.07 43.19 -28.00
N ILE A 79 52.30 42.69 -27.83
CA ILE A 79 52.55 41.39 -27.22
C ILE A 79 52.11 41.40 -25.75
N GLU A 80 52.50 42.42 -24.99
CA GLU A 80 52.13 42.54 -23.58
C GLU A 80 50.62 42.67 -23.40
N ALA A 81 49.93 43.42 -24.27
CA ALA A 81 48.47 43.50 -24.28
C ALA A 81 47.83 42.13 -24.55
N LYS A 82 48.34 41.37 -25.55
CA LYS A 82 47.87 40.00 -25.84
C LYS A 82 48.13 39.04 -24.68
N VAL A 83 49.29 39.13 -24.03
CA VAL A 83 49.66 38.33 -22.86
C VAL A 83 48.77 38.68 -21.66
N LYS A 84 48.53 39.96 -21.38
CA LYS A 84 47.60 40.41 -20.32
C LYS A 84 46.16 39.99 -20.59
N GLN A 85 45.74 39.98 -21.85
CA GLN A 85 44.42 39.52 -22.27
C GLN A 85 44.27 37.99 -22.12
N ALA A 86 45.32 37.21 -22.43
CA ALA A 86 45.35 35.77 -22.24
C ALA A 86 45.44 35.38 -20.75
N ASN A 87 46.30 36.07 -20.00
CA ASN A 87 46.50 35.89 -18.55
C ASN A 87 45.53 36.73 -17.71
N CYS A 88 44.39 37.13 -18.29
CA CYS A 88 43.36 37.78 -17.50
C CYS A 88 42.84 36.75 -16.48
N SER A 89 43.28 36.89 -15.22
CA SER A 89 42.95 35.98 -14.11
C SER A 89 41.45 35.68 -14.05
N LYS A 90 40.59 36.68 -14.29
CA LYS A 90 39.13 36.50 -14.33
C LYS A 90 38.64 35.56 -15.45
N ARG A 91 39.31 35.52 -16.60
CA ARG A 91 38.93 34.65 -17.73
C ARG A 91 39.39 33.21 -17.47
N LEU A 92 40.60 33.03 -16.94
CA LEU A 92 41.12 31.73 -16.52
C LEU A 92 40.27 31.14 -15.38
N GLN A 93 39.92 31.95 -14.37
CA GLN A 93 39.01 31.55 -13.29
C GLN A 93 37.67 31.04 -13.83
N LYS A 94 37.05 31.78 -14.75
CA LYS A 94 35.78 31.36 -15.39
C LYS A 94 35.93 30.08 -16.22
N GLN A 95 37.09 29.83 -16.83
CA GLN A 95 37.35 28.59 -17.55
C GLN A 95 37.52 27.42 -16.59
N ILE A 96 38.21 27.64 -15.46
CA ILE A 96 38.35 26.66 -14.38
C ILE A 96 36.96 26.33 -13.81
N GLU A 97 36.17 27.33 -13.42
CA GLU A 97 34.79 27.14 -12.92
C GLU A 97 33.91 26.37 -13.91
N LYS A 98 34.03 26.66 -15.21
CA LYS A 98 33.31 25.93 -16.27
C LYS A 98 33.70 24.47 -16.39
N LEU A 99 34.91 24.09 -16.01
CA LEU A 99 35.40 22.70 -16.03
C LEU A 99 35.15 22.00 -14.70
N GLU A 100 35.24 22.73 -13.58
CA GLU A 100 34.98 22.23 -12.23
C GLU A 100 33.50 21.91 -12.01
N LEU A 101 32.58 22.71 -12.54
CA LEU A 101 31.14 22.49 -12.33
C LEU A 101 30.65 21.16 -12.95
N PRO A 102 30.98 20.80 -14.20
CA PRO A 102 30.68 19.47 -14.74
C PRO A 102 31.35 18.35 -13.96
N LEU A 103 32.61 18.53 -13.54
CA LEU A 103 33.33 17.53 -12.75
C LEU A 103 32.63 17.26 -11.42
N TYR A 104 32.31 18.32 -10.69
CA TYR A 104 31.56 18.26 -9.43
C TYR A 104 30.21 17.59 -9.64
N ASN A 105 29.46 17.96 -10.68
CA ASN A 105 28.17 17.35 -10.98
C ASN A 105 28.29 15.85 -11.26
N VAL A 106 29.31 15.41 -12.02
CA VAL A 106 29.58 13.99 -12.27
C VAL A 106 29.95 13.25 -10.98
N THR A 107 30.77 13.86 -10.11
CA THR A 107 31.10 13.27 -8.81
C THR A 107 29.86 13.11 -7.93
N VAL A 108 29.00 14.13 -7.84
CA VAL A 108 27.74 14.06 -7.09
C VAL A 108 26.81 12.99 -7.67
N GLN A 109 26.69 12.90 -8.99
CA GLN A 109 25.90 11.84 -9.63
C GLN A 109 26.47 10.46 -9.33
N PHE A 110 27.79 10.29 -9.37
CA PHE A 110 28.45 9.04 -9.03
C PHE A 110 28.21 8.64 -7.57
N ASP A 111 28.36 9.57 -6.63
CA ASP A 111 28.11 9.32 -5.20
C ASP A 111 26.63 8.97 -4.94
N THR A 112 25.72 9.62 -5.67
CA THR A 112 24.27 9.31 -5.61
C THR A 112 24.00 7.89 -6.11
N VAL A 113 24.63 7.49 -7.22
CA VAL A 113 24.52 6.13 -7.76
C VAL A 113 25.09 5.11 -6.78
N LEU A 114 26.26 5.38 -6.17
CA LEU A 114 26.85 4.50 -5.15
C LEU A 114 25.96 4.33 -3.92
N THR A 115 25.29 5.40 -3.49
CA THR A 115 24.35 5.36 -2.37
C THR A 115 23.15 4.48 -2.69
N ARG A 116 22.53 4.65 -3.87
CA ARG A 116 21.42 3.79 -4.32
C ARG A 116 21.85 2.33 -4.50
N ASP A 117 23.04 2.11 -5.04
CA ASP A 117 23.62 0.78 -5.22
C ASP A 117 23.87 0.08 -3.87
N LYS A 118 24.27 0.85 -2.84
CA LYS A 118 24.32 0.35 -1.45
C LYS A 118 22.94 -0.04 -0.93
N GLU A 119 21.93 0.81 -1.12
CA GLU A 119 20.54 0.52 -0.71
C GLU A 119 20.01 -0.76 -1.41
N PHE A 120 20.29 -0.92 -2.71
CA PHE A 120 19.91 -2.13 -3.43
C PHE A 120 20.61 -3.38 -2.89
N ARG A 121 21.90 -3.31 -2.54
CA ARG A 121 22.61 -4.41 -1.89
C ARG A 121 21.98 -4.80 -0.56
N GLU A 122 21.63 -3.82 0.27
CA GLU A 122 20.99 -4.05 1.56
C GLU A 122 19.59 -4.69 1.39
N ASN A 123 18.83 -4.23 0.40
CA ASN A 123 17.54 -4.82 0.04
C ASN A 123 17.70 -6.27 -0.45
N ILE A 124 18.68 -6.55 -1.31
CA ILE A 124 18.98 -7.91 -1.76
C ILE A 124 19.36 -8.81 -0.57
N GLN A 125 20.23 -8.33 0.32
CA GLN A 125 20.61 -9.06 1.53
C GLN A 125 19.38 -9.38 2.41
N SER A 126 18.51 -8.40 2.63
CA SER A 126 17.26 -8.56 3.39
C SER A 126 16.34 -9.61 2.75
N LEU A 127 16.16 -9.55 1.42
CA LEU A 127 15.37 -10.53 0.67
C LEU A 127 15.95 -11.94 0.76
N LEU A 128 17.27 -12.09 0.70
CA LEU A 128 17.94 -13.38 0.85
C LEU A 128 17.75 -13.97 2.26
N ILE A 129 17.86 -13.13 3.31
CA ILE A 129 17.58 -13.55 4.69
C ILE A 129 16.12 -14.00 4.83
N ARG A 130 15.18 -13.23 4.27
CA ARG A 130 13.76 -13.58 4.27
C ARG A 130 13.49 -14.89 3.53
N LYS A 131 14.12 -15.10 2.37
CA LYS A 131 14.02 -16.34 1.60
C LYS A 131 14.53 -17.54 2.42
N ALA A 132 15.71 -17.44 3.04
CA ALA A 132 16.26 -18.50 3.88
C ALA A 132 15.36 -18.83 5.08
N SER A 133 14.75 -17.80 5.69
CA SER A 133 13.77 -17.97 6.77
C SER A 133 12.53 -18.74 6.29
N LEU A 134 11.96 -18.36 5.13
CA LEU A 134 10.81 -19.04 4.53
C LEU A 134 11.13 -20.49 4.16
N GLU A 135 12.30 -20.76 3.58
CA GLU A 135 12.76 -22.13 3.28
C GLU A 135 12.86 -22.99 4.55
N ASN A 136 13.36 -22.43 5.65
CA ASN A 136 13.40 -23.13 6.93
C ASN A 136 11.98 -23.45 7.46
N PHE A 137 11.05 -22.49 7.38
CA PHE A 137 9.65 -22.74 7.73
C PHE A 137 9.01 -23.82 6.86
N TYR A 138 9.26 -23.80 5.55
CA TYR A 138 8.77 -24.80 4.62
C TYR A 138 9.31 -26.20 4.96
N LEU A 139 10.61 -26.32 5.24
CA LEU A 139 11.22 -27.59 5.66
C LEU A 139 10.60 -28.10 6.97
N LYS A 140 10.37 -27.23 7.96
CA LYS A 140 9.69 -27.59 9.21
C LYS A 140 8.25 -28.07 8.95
N PHE A 141 7.52 -27.39 8.07
CA PHE A 141 6.17 -27.78 7.69
C PHE A 141 6.15 -29.15 7.01
N CYS A 142 7.05 -29.40 6.06
CA CYS A 142 7.21 -30.70 5.41
C CYS A 142 7.51 -31.83 6.42
N ARG A 143 8.38 -31.57 7.40
CA ARG A 143 8.66 -32.53 8.49
C ARG A 143 7.41 -32.83 9.31
N LYS A 144 6.65 -31.81 9.72
CA LYS A 144 5.39 -31.99 10.47
C LYS A 144 4.37 -32.78 9.65
N LYS A 145 4.17 -32.44 8.38
CA LYS A 145 3.29 -33.18 7.46
C LYS A 145 3.70 -34.65 7.34
N GLY A 146 5.01 -34.92 7.25
CA GLY A 146 5.55 -36.29 7.27
C GLY A 146 5.22 -37.04 8.56
N GLN A 147 5.37 -36.39 9.73
CA GLN A 147 5.02 -36.97 11.02
C GLN A 147 3.53 -37.26 11.15
N HIS A 148 2.66 -36.34 10.71
CA HIS A 148 1.21 -36.56 10.71
C HIS A 148 0.81 -37.74 9.84
N ARG A 149 1.39 -37.87 8.64
CA ARG A 149 1.13 -39.02 7.76
C ARG A 149 1.53 -40.34 8.43
N LYS A 150 2.67 -40.37 9.12
CA LYS A 150 3.10 -41.57 9.88
C LYS A 150 2.12 -41.91 11.00
N ARG A 151 1.69 -40.92 11.80
CA ARG A 151 0.68 -41.13 12.84
C ARG A 151 -0.65 -41.64 12.27
N MET A 152 -1.10 -41.05 11.17
CA MET A 152 -2.31 -41.48 10.46
C MET A 152 -2.20 -42.93 9.99
N SER A 153 -1.06 -43.31 9.39
CA SER A 153 -0.80 -44.68 8.94
C SER A 153 -0.88 -45.68 10.09
N ILE A 154 -0.26 -45.35 11.23
CA ILE A 154 -0.28 -46.20 12.44
C ILE A 154 -1.71 -46.33 12.98
N ALA A 155 -2.46 -45.23 13.06
CA ALA A 155 -3.85 -45.25 13.53
C ALA A 155 -4.76 -46.10 12.62
N LEU A 156 -4.55 -46.01 11.30
CA LEU A 156 -5.28 -46.82 10.31
C LEU A 156 -4.94 -48.31 10.44
N GLU A 157 -3.66 -48.65 10.65
CA GLU A 157 -3.24 -50.03 10.88
C GLU A 157 -3.85 -50.61 12.16
N LEU A 158 -3.81 -49.85 13.26
CA LEU A 158 -4.44 -50.24 14.52
C LEU A 158 -5.96 -50.41 14.39
N SER A 159 -6.63 -49.49 13.69
CA SER A 159 -8.06 -49.57 13.42
C SER A 159 -8.41 -50.80 12.58
N THR A 160 -7.62 -51.07 11.54
CA THR A 160 -7.79 -52.26 10.68
C THR A 160 -7.60 -53.54 11.49
N GLN A 161 -6.61 -53.58 12.38
CA GLN A 161 -6.37 -54.71 13.28
C GLN A 161 -7.54 -54.92 14.25
N ALA A 162 -8.04 -53.87 14.90
CA ALA A 162 -9.18 -53.94 15.80
C ALA A 162 -10.43 -54.43 15.07
N HIS A 163 -10.68 -53.93 13.86
CA HIS A 163 -11.80 -54.39 13.04
C HIS A 163 -11.67 -55.87 12.68
N LYS A 164 -10.48 -56.34 12.31
CA LYS A 164 -10.23 -57.77 12.07
C LYS A 164 -10.54 -58.62 13.31
N GLN A 165 -10.10 -58.18 14.50
CA GLN A 165 -10.38 -58.88 15.76
C GLN A 165 -11.89 -58.92 16.06
N GLN A 166 -12.60 -57.82 15.83
CA GLN A 166 -14.06 -57.75 15.98
C GLN A 166 -14.76 -58.74 15.04
N MET A 167 -14.34 -58.80 13.77
CA MET A 167 -14.90 -59.74 12.79
C MET A 167 -14.65 -61.19 13.19
N GLU A 168 -13.45 -61.52 13.69
CA GLU A 168 -13.15 -62.85 14.22
C GLU A 168 -14.02 -63.20 15.44
N ALA A 169 -14.26 -62.26 16.35
CA ALA A 169 -15.13 -62.47 17.51
C ALA A 169 -16.60 -62.68 17.09
N LEU A 170 -17.11 -61.87 16.17
CA LEU A 170 -18.47 -62.01 15.63
C LEU A 170 -18.66 -63.36 14.91
N ALA A 171 -17.66 -63.82 14.17
CA ALA A 171 -17.68 -65.14 13.55
C ALA A 171 -17.74 -66.26 14.60
N ARG A 172 -16.97 -66.14 15.71
CA ARG A 172 -17.04 -67.10 16.83
C ARG A 172 -18.40 -67.10 17.52
N ILE A 173 -18.98 -65.93 17.78
CA ILE A 173 -20.32 -65.81 18.38
C ILE A 173 -21.35 -66.47 17.48
N SER A 174 -21.34 -66.17 16.18
CA SER A 174 -22.26 -66.77 15.20
C SER A 174 -22.15 -68.30 15.19
N ALA A 175 -20.92 -68.83 15.21
CA ALA A 175 -20.69 -70.28 15.27
C ALA A 175 -21.19 -70.91 16.59
N LEU A 176 -21.09 -70.20 17.72
CA LEU A 176 -21.62 -70.65 19.01
C LEU A 176 -23.15 -70.62 19.02
N ASP A 177 -23.78 -69.58 18.48
CA ASP A 177 -25.23 -69.47 18.38
C ASP A 177 -25.81 -70.57 17.48
N GLU A 178 -25.17 -70.87 16.35
CA GLU A 178 -25.55 -72.01 15.52
C GLU A 178 -25.48 -73.35 16.28
N ARG A 179 -24.42 -73.56 17.06
CA ARG A 179 -24.29 -74.77 17.89
C ARG A 179 -25.38 -74.82 18.97
N LYS A 180 -25.61 -73.71 19.68
CA LYS A 180 -26.66 -73.59 20.69
C LYS A 180 -28.04 -73.86 20.10
N ASN A 181 -28.34 -73.30 18.93
CA ASN A 181 -29.59 -73.51 18.22
C ASN A 181 -29.78 -74.99 17.84
N LYS A 182 -28.73 -75.65 17.32
CA LYS A 182 -28.75 -77.10 17.04
C LYS A 182 -29.02 -77.92 18.30
N GLN A 183 -28.34 -77.61 19.42
CA GLN A 183 -28.55 -78.29 20.70
C GLN A 183 -29.97 -78.07 21.26
N ALA A 184 -30.51 -76.84 21.16
CA ALA A 184 -31.86 -76.53 21.59
C ALA A 184 -32.92 -77.29 20.79
N ILE A 185 -32.73 -77.39 19.46
CA ILE A 185 -33.59 -78.20 18.59
C ILE A 185 -33.50 -79.68 18.99
N GLN A 186 -32.30 -80.21 19.20
CA GLN A 186 -32.11 -81.60 19.62
C GLN A 186 -32.80 -81.89 20.96
N TYR A 187 -32.57 -81.04 21.97
CA TYR A 187 -33.20 -81.15 23.28
C TYR A 187 -34.73 -81.13 23.20
N LYS A 188 -35.30 -80.23 22.38
CA LYS A 188 -36.75 -80.18 22.16
C LYS A 188 -37.29 -81.48 21.57
N VAL A 189 -36.59 -82.06 20.60
CA VAL A 189 -36.98 -83.36 20.00
C VAL A 189 -36.92 -84.48 21.04
N GLU A 190 -35.86 -84.55 21.84
CA GLU A 190 -35.76 -85.56 22.91
C GLU A 190 -36.85 -85.41 23.97
N MET A 191 -37.16 -84.17 24.38
CA MET A 191 -38.24 -83.91 25.35
C MET A 191 -39.60 -84.34 24.80
N GLN A 192 -39.89 -84.03 23.54
CA GLN A 192 -41.12 -84.50 22.90
C GLN A 192 -41.20 -86.04 22.84
N GLU A 193 -40.10 -86.75 22.61
CA GLU A 193 -40.10 -88.22 22.66
C GLU A 193 -40.34 -88.74 24.07
N ARG A 194 -39.70 -88.14 25.09
CA ARG A 194 -39.94 -88.49 26.51
C ARG A 194 -41.41 -88.26 26.89
N GLU A 195 -42.00 -87.15 26.47
CA GLU A 195 -43.42 -86.85 26.68
C GLU A 195 -44.34 -87.88 25.99
N ARG A 196 -44.01 -88.31 24.76
CA ARG A 196 -44.76 -89.38 24.08
C ARG A 196 -44.72 -90.68 24.86
N VAL A 197 -43.54 -91.07 25.37
CA VAL A 197 -43.37 -92.28 26.19
C VAL A 197 -44.17 -92.15 27.50
N LEU A 198 -44.07 -91.03 28.20
CA LEU A 198 -44.84 -90.77 29.42
C LEU A 198 -46.35 -90.78 29.19
N SER A 199 -46.82 -90.21 28.08
CA SER A 199 -48.24 -90.25 27.71
C SER A 199 -48.73 -91.68 27.48
N ARG A 200 -47.92 -92.52 26.81
CA ARG A 200 -48.22 -93.95 26.63
C ARG A 200 -48.27 -94.68 27.98
N ASP A 201 -47.28 -94.46 28.85
CA ASP A 201 -47.23 -95.06 30.19
C ASP A 201 -48.39 -94.60 31.08
N THR A 202 -48.73 -93.31 31.06
CA THR A 202 -49.86 -92.75 31.82
C THR A 202 -51.19 -93.32 31.33
N LYS A 203 -51.38 -93.44 30.01
CA LYS A 203 -52.56 -94.12 29.43
C LYS A 203 -52.63 -95.59 29.85
N MET A 204 -51.51 -96.29 29.90
CA MET A 204 -51.44 -97.67 30.41
C MET A 204 -51.81 -97.75 31.89
N LYS A 205 -51.19 -96.92 32.75
CA LYS A 205 -51.45 -96.89 34.19
C LYS A 205 -52.88 -96.49 34.52
N SER A 206 -53.43 -95.48 33.85
CA SER A 206 -54.84 -95.08 34.02
C SER A 206 -55.80 -96.18 33.57
N PHE A 207 -55.51 -96.85 32.46
CA PHE A 207 -56.28 -98.03 32.04
C PHE A 207 -56.23 -99.15 33.08
N MET A 208 -55.06 -99.44 33.67
CA MET A 208 -54.93 -100.41 34.76
C MET A 208 -55.74 -99.96 35.98
N LEU A 209 -55.60 -98.71 36.41
CA LEU A 209 -56.33 -98.17 37.57
C LEU A 209 -57.85 -98.27 37.40
N ILE A 210 -58.38 -97.91 36.22
CA ILE A 210 -59.81 -98.03 35.92
C ILE A 210 -60.28 -99.50 35.97
N LYS A 211 -59.42 -100.46 35.63
CA LYS A 211 -59.76 -101.89 35.77
C LYS A 211 -59.70 -102.41 37.21
N TYR A 212 -58.93 -101.77 38.09
CA TYR A 212 -58.74 -102.21 39.47
C TYR A 212 -59.69 -101.54 40.48
N ILE A 213 -60.20 -100.34 40.19
CA ILE A 213 -61.14 -99.65 41.08
C ILE A 213 -62.56 -100.21 40.89
N ASP A 214 -63.12 -100.80 41.96
CA ASP A 214 -64.54 -101.17 42.00
C ASP A 214 -65.40 -99.90 42.08
N ARG A 215 -66.41 -99.81 41.22
CA ARG A 215 -67.17 -98.57 40.95
C ARG A 215 -67.92 -98.02 42.18
N SER A 216 -68.06 -98.83 43.23
CA SER A 216 -68.82 -98.51 44.44
C SER A 216 -68.07 -97.63 45.45
N GLU A 217 -66.74 -97.62 45.47
CA GLU A 217 -65.97 -96.94 46.54
C GLU A 217 -65.75 -95.44 46.27
N LEU A 218 -65.70 -95.02 45.00
CA LEU A 218 -65.46 -93.62 44.61
C LEU A 218 -66.63 -92.67 44.95
N GLU A 219 -67.86 -93.18 45.00
CA GLU A 219 -69.05 -92.37 45.27
C GLU A 219 -69.25 -92.08 46.77
N GLU A 220 -68.82 -93.01 47.64
CA GLU A 220 -68.86 -92.89 49.10
C GLU A 220 -67.85 -91.86 49.63
N GLU A 221 -66.66 -91.79 49.03
CA GLU A 221 -65.59 -90.89 49.48
C GLU A 221 -65.84 -89.41 49.09
N ALA A 222 -66.56 -89.18 47.98
CA ALA A 222 -66.98 -87.85 47.54
C ALA A 222 -68.07 -87.23 48.45
N LYS A 223 -68.87 -88.07 49.12
CA LYS A 223 -69.92 -87.67 50.06
C LYS A 223 -69.35 -87.29 51.42
N LYS A 224 -68.45 -88.11 51.97
CA LYS A 224 -67.75 -87.86 53.25
C LYS A 224 -66.92 -86.57 53.24
N ARG A 225 -66.38 -86.18 52.09
CA ARG A 225 -65.57 -84.96 51.92
C ARG A 225 -66.37 -83.64 51.93
N LYS A 226 -67.69 -83.69 51.77
CA LYS A 226 -68.56 -82.49 51.78
C LYS A 226 -69.01 -82.11 53.18
N ASP A 227 -69.27 -83.08 54.04
CA ASP A 227 -69.84 -82.85 55.38
C ASP A 227 -68.78 -82.40 56.42
N LEU A 228 -67.53 -82.84 56.26
CA LEU A 228 -66.39 -82.37 57.06
C LEU A 228 -66.03 -80.90 56.81
N LYS A 229 -66.31 -80.37 55.61
CA LYS A 229 -65.92 -79.01 55.21
C LYS A 229 -66.80 -77.90 55.82
N ALA A 230 -67.98 -78.23 56.35
CA ALA A 230 -68.91 -77.25 56.91
C ALA A 230 -68.64 -76.98 58.40
N ALA A 231 -68.25 -78.00 59.18
CA ALA A 231 -68.03 -77.89 60.63
C ALA A 231 -66.70 -77.20 61.01
N GLU A 232 -65.67 -77.29 60.16
CA GLU A 232 -64.34 -76.74 60.49
C GLU A 232 -64.21 -75.23 60.28
N ARG A 233 -65.07 -74.59 59.47
CA ARG A 233 -64.91 -73.16 59.11
C ARG A 233 -65.08 -72.16 60.27
N ALA A 234 -65.77 -72.52 61.34
CA ALA A 234 -66.03 -71.60 62.46
C ALA A 234 -65.00 -71.70 63.59
N LYS A 235 -64.38 -72.88 63.79
CA LYS A 235 -63.22 -73.03 64.70
C LYS A 235 -61.90 -72.64 64.04
N ARG A 236 -61.87 -72.61 62.70
CA ARG A 236 -60.69 -72.26 61.92
C ARG A 236 -60.16 -70.87 62.23
N ASN A 237 -60.93 -69.80 62.14
CA ASN A 237 -60.34 -68.45 62.09
C ASN A 237 -59.48 -68.02 63.31
N GLN A 238 -59.69 -68.56 64.51
CA GLN A 238 -58.88 -68.20 65.70
C GLN A 238 -57.73 -69.19 65.94
N TRP A 239 -57.96 -70.48 65.68
CA TRP A 239 -56.90 -71.49 65.62
C TRP A 239 -56.03 -71.33 64.38
N GLU A 240 -56.51 -70.81 63.24
CA GLU A 240 -55.76 -70.57 62.01
C GLU A 240 -54.76 -69.45 62.19
N ILE A 241 -55.03 -68.44 63.01
CA ILE A 241 -54.06 -67.37 63.26
C ILE A 241 -52.94 -67.88 64.16
N ILE A 242 -53.27 -68.65 65.21
CA ILE A 242 -52.29 -69.25 66.11
C ILE A 242 -51.52 -70.37 65.40
N GLU A 243 -52.21 -71.28 64.72
CA GLU A 243 -51.65 -72.35 63.90
C GLU A 243 -50.89 -71.79 62.71
N SER A 244 -51.31 -70.71 62.05
CA SER A 244 -50.51 -70.09 60.97
C SER A 244 -49.27 -69.39 61.51
N GLN A 245 -49.32 -68.77 62.69
CA GLN A 245 -48.13 -68.21 63.35
C GLN A 245 -47.18 -69.31 63.83
N GLU A 246 -47.71 -70.39 64.40
CA GLU A 246 -46.94 -71.55 64.86
C GLU A 246 -46.40 -72.37 63.67
N VAL A 247 -47.14 -72.48 62.58
CA VAL A 247 -46.71 -73.08 61.30
C VAL A 247 -45.69 -72.18 60.61
N ALA A 248 -45.85 -70.85 60.61
CA ALA A 248 -44.84 -69.93 60.09
C ALA A 248 -43.56 -70.02 60.92
N TYR A 249 -43.66 -70.09 62.24
CA TYR A 249 -42.52 -70.26 63.14
C TYR A 249 -41.86 -71.63 62.97
N ARG A 250 -42.63 -72.73 62.86
CA ARG A 250 -42.12 -74.07 62.54
C ARG A 250 -41.43 -74.11 61.17
N ARG A 251 -42.01 -73.48 60.14
CA ARG A 251 -41.38 -73.36 58.81
C ARG A 251 -40.10 -72.54 58.86
N LEU A 252 -40.04 -71.48 59.66
CA LEU A 252 -38.81 -70.71 59.89
C LEU A 252 -37.75 -71.53 60.63
N LEU A 253 -38.18 -72.41 61.56
CA LEU A 253 -37.31 -73.34 62.28
C LEU A 253 -36.77 -74.44 61.37
N GLU A 254 -37.60 -74.99 60.46
CA GLU A 254 -37.19 -75.97 59.44
C GLU A 254 -36.21 -75.37 58.42
N MET A 255 -36.33 -74.09 58.11
CA MET A 255 -35.41 -73.35 57.22
C MET A 255 -34.11 -72.93 57.94
N ALA A 256 -34.09 -72.96 59.27
CA ALA A 256 -32.91 -72.68 60.08
C ALA A 256 -32.17 -73.99 60.36
N GLU A 257 -31.13 -74.29 59.59
CA GLU A 257 -30.35 -75.54 59.70
C GLU A 257 -29.81 -75.83 61.12
N ASP A 258 -29.62 -74.78 61.94
CA ASP A 258 -29.07 -74.85 63.30
C ASP A 258 -30.12 -74.81 64.43
N GLY A 259 -31.42 -74.73 64.12
CA GLY A 259 -32.51 -74.69 65.12
C GLY A 259 -32.68 -73.37 65.90
N ASP A 260 -31.87 -72.34 65.64
CA ASP A 260 -32.02 -70.98 66.20
C ASP A 260 -32.51 -69.98 65.14
N VAL A 261 -33.77 -69.54 65.31
CA VAL A 261 -34.42 -68.54 64.44
C VAL A 261 -33.70 -67.19 64.49
N SER A 262 -33.04 -66.86 65.60
CA SER A 262 -32.32 -65.59 65.77
C SER A 262 -31.12 -65.49 64.83
N HIS A 263 -30.43 -66.61 64.59
CA HIS A 263 -29.30 -66.67 63.67
C HIS A 263 -29.75 -66.50 62.20
N LEU A 264 -30.89 -67.09 61.81
CA LEU A 264 -31.49 -66.91 60.49
C LEU A 264 -31.89 -65.43 60.25
N VAL A 265 -32.54 -64.81 61.24
CA VAL A 265 -32.93 -63.39 61.16
C VAL A 265 -31.69 -62.50 61.07
N ASN A 266 -30.64 -62.75 61.87
CA ASN A 266 -29.40 -61.99 61.78
C ASN A 266 -28.67 -62.21 60.44
N GLY A 267 -28.73 -63.42 59.87
CA GLY A 267 -28.24 -63.74 58.53
C GLY A 267 -29.03 -63.00 57.44
N PHE A 268 -30.34 -62.88 57.58
CA PHE A 268 -31.19 -62.07 56.71
C PHE A 268 -30.84 -60.60 56.83
N ILE A 269 -30.69 -60.05 58.04
CA ILE A 269 -30.27 -58.67 58.28
C ILE A 269 -28.91 -58.41 57.62
N LYS A 270 -27.93 -59.32 57.72
CA LYS A 270 -26.63 -59.18 57.03
C LYS A 270 -26.77 -59.22 55.51
N LYS A 271 -27.60 -60.10 54.96
CA LYS A 271 -27.89 -60.16 53.52
C LYS A 271 -28.63 -58.89 53.04
N ASP A 272 -29.55 -58.39 53.84
CA ASP A 272 -30.32 -57.17 53.58
C ASP A 272 -29.40 -55.94 53.64
N GLN A 273 -28.53 -55.82 54.64
CA GLN A 273 -27.48 -54.79 54.70
C GLN A 273 -26.54 -54.85 53.50
N LYS A 274 -26.14 -56.04 53.05
CA LYS A 274 -25.32 -56.21 51.85
C LYS A 274 -26.09 -55.78 50.58
N THR A 275 -27.38 -56.09 50.52
CA THR A 275 -28.26 -55.69 49.42
C THR A 275 -28.47 -54.18 49.41
N PHE A 276 -28.66 -53.58 50.59
CA PHE A 276 -28.78 -52.14 50.79
C PHE A 276 -27.50 -51.39 50.42
N ALA A 277 -26.33 -51.93 50.78
CA ALA A 277 -25.04 -51.40 50.32
C ALA A 277 -24.89 -51.46 48.80
N GLY A 278 -25.33 -52.57 48.17
CA GLY A 278 -25.37 -52.71 46.71
C GLY A 278 -26.33 -51.71 46.05
N PHE A 279 -27.48 -51.46 46.66
CA PHE A 279 -28.45 -50.46 46.20
C PHE A 279 -27.91 -49.03 46.31
N ASN A 280 -27.25 -48.69 47.41
CA ASN A 280 -26.61 -47.39 47.59
C ASN A 280 -25.50 -47.18 46.56
N TYR A 281 -24.68 -48.20 46.31
CA TYR A 281 -23.66 -48.14 45.26
C TYR A 281 -24.26 -47.99 43.87
N ALA A 282 -25.34 -48.71 43.55
CA ALA A 282 -26.05 -48.56 42.28
C ALA A 282 -26.69 -47.17 42.14
N SER A 283 -27.20 -46.61 43.24
CA SER A 283 -27.77 -45.25 43.27
C SER A 283 -26.69 -44.18 43.10
N GLU A 284 -25.53 -44.33 43.74
CA GLU A 284 -24.38 -43.45 43.56
C GLU A 284 -23.83 -43.53 42.13
N LEU A 285 -23.74 -44.74 41.57
CA LEU A 285 -23.34 -44.93 40.17
C LEU A 285 -24.35 -44.28 39.22
N SER A 286 -25.64 -44.41 39.49
CA SER A 286 -26.69 -43.76 38.69
C SER A 286 -26.59 -42.24 38.78
N SER A 287 -26.36 -41.67 39.98
CA SER A 287 -26.12 -40.24 40.17
C SER A 287 -24.85 -39.76 39.44
N LYS A 288 -23.79 -40.58 39.45
CA LYS A 288 -22.57 -40.27 38.69
C LYS A 288 -22.81 -40.32 37.19
N THR A 289 -23.60 -41.27 36.70
CA THR A 289 -24.00 -41.35 35.30
C THR A 289 -24.84 -40.13 34.90
N GLU A 290 -25.80 -39.71 35.71
CA GLU A 290 -26.59 -38.50 35.48
C GLU A 290 -25.68 -37.25 35.41
N ASN A 291 -24.73 -37.12 36.34
CA ASN A 291 -23.75 -36.05 36.30
C ASN A 291 -22.87 -36.07 35.04
N MET A 292 -22.52 -37.25 34.53
CA MET A 292 -21.79 -37.36 33.25
C MET A 292 -22.66 -36.97 32.07
N TRP A 293 -23.94 -37.36 32.06
CA TRP A 293 -24.90 -36.93 31.05
C TRP A 293 -25.09 -35.41 31.04
N GLN A 294 -25.20 -34.79 32.20
CA GLN A 294 -25.27 -33.33 32.30
C GLN A 294 -24.02 -32.65 31.73
N LYS A 295 -22.81 -33.16 32.06
CA LYS A 295 -21.57 -32.63 31.49
C LYS A 295 -21.47 -32.81 29.98
N ILE A 296 -21.95 -33.94 29.45
CA ILE A 296 -22.00 -34.17 28.01
C ILE A 296 -22.92 -33.13 27.37
N LYS A 297 -24.09 -32.90 27.94
CA LYS A 297 -25.04 -31.89 27.47
C LYS A 297 -24.45 -30.48 27.52
N ASP A 298 -23.81 -30.10 28.63
CA ASP A 298 -23.16 -28.79 28.77
C ASP A 298 -22.06 -28.58 27.70
N LEU A 299 -21.29 -29.63 27.39
CA LEU A 299 -20.29 -29.60 26.32
C LEU A 299 -20.92 -29.52 24.92
N GLU A 300 -22.03 -30.22 24.68
CA GLU A 300 -22.78 -30.13 23.42
C GLU A 300 -23.35 -28.72 23.21
N ASP A 301 -23.87 -28.11 24.28
CA ASP A 301 -24.36 -26.73 24.26
C ASP A 301 -23.23 -25.73 24.00
N GLU A 302 -22.04 -25.93 24.61
CA GLU A 302 -20.84 -25.11 24.34
C GLU A 302 -20.36 -25.23 22.89
N VAL A 303 -20.29 -26.46 22.35
CA VAL A 303 -19.94 -26.70 20.95
C VAL A 303 -20.92 -26.00 20.01
N THR A 304 -22.22 -26.10 20.29
CA THR A 304 -23.25 -25.44 19.50
C THR A 304 -23.12 -23.91 19.56
N GLY A 305 -22.83 -23.36 20.73
CA GLY A 305 -22.56 -21.92 20.91
C GLY A 305 -21.33 -21.45 20.13
N LEU A 306 -20.25 -22.23 20.14
CA LEU A 306 -19.03 -21.92 19.37
C LEU A 306 -19.28 -21.98 17.86
N MET A 307 -20.06 -22.96 17.38
CA MET A 307 -20.42 -23.06 15.96
C MET A 307 -21.26 -21.86 15.49
N LEU A 308 -22.27 -21.45 16.28
CA LEU A 308 -23.07 -20.26 15.96
C LEU A 308 -22.23 -18.97 15.96
N ASN A 309 -21.31 -18.81 16.91
CA ASN A 309 -20.40 -17.67 16.95
C ASN A 309 -19.46 -17.65 15.75
N GLN A 310 -18.94 -18.81 15.34
CA GLN A 310 -18.11 -18.94 14.15
C GLN A 310 -18.90 -18.56 12.89
N GLU A 311 -20.12 -19.07 12.71
CA GLU A 311 -20.97 -18.74 11.56
C GLU A 311 -21.29 -17.23 11.51
N CYS A 312 -21.56 -16.61 12.66
CA CYS A 312 -21.81 -15.17 12.74
C CYS A 312 -20.55 -14.35 12.39
N ALA A 313 -19.37 -14.80 12.83
CA ALA A 313 -18.08 -14.19 12.47
C ALA A 313 -17.76 -14.35 10.98
N GLU A 314 -18.03 -15.51 10.40
CA GLU A 314 -17.86 -15.78 8.97
C GLU A 314 -18.82 -14.93 8.13
N ASN A 315 -20.10 -14.83 8.51
CA ASN A 315 -21.08 -14.00 7.83
C ASN A 315 -20.74 -12.51 7.91
N SER A 316 -20.26 -12.01 9.05
CA SER A 316 -19.81 -10.61 9.17
C SER A 316 -18.55 -10.34 8.36
N SER A 317 -17.60 -11.29 8.31
CA SER A 317 -16.43 -11.21 7.43
C SER A 317 -16.81 -11.23 5.95
N LEU A 318 -17.77 -12.06 5.54
CA LEU A 318 -18.28 -12.11 4.16
C LEU A 318 -18.97 -10.80 3.78
N HIS A 319 -19.78 -10.23 4.67
CA HIS A 319 -20.39 -8.93 4.45
C HIS A 319 -19.34 -7.83 4.26
N ALA A 320 -18.33 -7.78 5.13
CA ALA A 320 -17.23 -6.81 5.02
C ALA A 320 -16.43 -7.00 3.72
N LEU A 321 -16.20 -8.25 3.29
CA LEU A 321 -15.52 -8.55 2.04
C LEU A 321 -16.35 -8.10 0.83
N LYS A 322 -17.67 -8.30 0.86
CA LYS A 322 -18.59 -7.84 -0.17
C LYS A 322 -18.66 -6.31 -0.26
N GLU A 323 -18.69 -5.60 0.87
CA GLU A 323 -18.59 -4.14 0.90
C GLU A 323 -17.26 -3.63 0.32
N LEU A 324 -16.16 -4.32 0.60
CA LEU A 324 -14.85 -3.97 0.03
C LEU A 324 -14.79 -4.26 -1.47
N GLU A 325 -15.40 -5.34 -1.93
CA GLU A 325 -15.52 -5.68 -3.35
C GLU A 325 -16.36 -4.63 -4.09
N GLU A 326 -17.49 -4.21 -3.53
CA GLU A 326 -18.33 -3.14 -4.10
C GLU A 326 -17.59 -1.78 -4.14
N LYS A 327 -16.85 -1.44 -3.08
CA LYS A 327 -16.01 -0.23 -3.09
C LYS A 327 -14.92 -0.31 -4.15
N LEU A 328 -14.34 -1.49 -4.36
CA LEU A 328 -13.33 -1.70 -5.39
C LEU A 328 -13.93 -1.59 -6.79
N THR A 329 -15.09 -2.20 -7.05
CA THR A 329 -15.76 -2.08 -8.35
C THR A 329 -16.13 -0.64 -8.65
N ASN A 330 -16.69 0.09 -7.68
CA ASN A 330 -17.06 1.49 -7.85
C ASN A 330 -15.82 2.37 -8.11
N ALA A 331 -14.74 2.19 -7.36
CA ALA A 331 -13.49 2.93 -7.60
C ALA A 331 -12.86 2.60 -8.96
N THR A 332 -12.99 1.35 -9.42
CA THR A 332 -12.50 0.94 -10.75
C THR A 332 -13.35 1.53 -11.86
N GLU A 333 -14.67 1.61 -11.69
CA GLU A 333 -15.57 2.30 -12.61
C GLU A 333 -15.28 3.79 -12.67
N GLU A 334 -15.11 4.47 -11.52
CA GLU A 334 -14.71 5.88 -11.46
C GLU A 334 -13.38 6.13 -12.17
N ASP A 335 -12.35 5.29 -11.94
CA ASP A 335 -11.05 5.40 -12.61
C ASP A 335 -11.17 5.23 -14.13
N ASN A 336 -11.96 4.25 -14.59
CA ASN A 336 -12.25 4.07 -16.02
C ASN A 336 -12.96 5.29 -16.62
N GLU A 337 -13.94 5.87 -15.92
CA GLU A 337 -14.61 7.11 -16.36
C GLU A 337 -13.63 8.30 -16.42
N HIS A 338 -12.73 8.42 -15.46
CA HIS A 338 -11.68 9.43 -15.48
C HIS A 338 -10.69 9.20 -16.62
N GLU A 339 -10.31 7.95 -16.90
CA GLU A 339 -9.44 7.59 -18.00
C GLU A 339 -10.08 7.93 -19.36
N GLU A 340 -11.35 7.59 -19.57
CA GLU A 340 -12.07 7.92 -20.80
C GLU A 340 -12.26 9.44 -20.96
N ARG A 341 -12.54 10.17 -19.87
CA ARG A 341 -12.56 11.65 -19.89
C ARG A 341 -11.20 12.25 -20.25
N CYS A 342 -10.11 11.71 -19.70
CA CYS A 342 -8.75 12.12 -20.04
C CYS A 342 -8.41 11.83 -21.51
N LYS A 343 -8.76 10.64 -22.02
CA LYS A 343 -8.61 10.28 -23.44
C LYS A 343 -9.40 11.23 -24.34
N GLY A 344 -10.65 11.53 -23.98
CA GLY A 344 -11.49 12.50 -24.69
C GLY A 344 -10.87 13.89 -24.73
N SER A 345 -10.44 14.40 -23.57
CA SER A 345 -9.79 15.70 -23.45
C SER A 345 -8.47 15.76 -24.23
N SER A 346 -7.67 14.69 -24.20
CA SER A 346 -6.43 14.56 -24.96
C SER A 346 -6.67 14.59 -26.47
N LYS A 347 -7.73 13.94 -26.97
CA LYS A 347 -8.13 14.03 -28.39
C LYS A 347 -8.47 15.47 -28.78
N VAL A 348 -9.27 16.16 -27.98
CA VAL A 348 -9.63 17.57 -28.22
C VAL A 348 -8.38 18.46 -28.23
N LEU A 349 -7.50 18.30 -27.23
CA LEU A 349 -6.22 19.01 -27.18
C LEU A 349 -5.37 18.73 -28.42
N GLY A 350 -5.32 17.48 -28.88
CA GLY A 350 -4.64 17.06 -30.10
C GLY A 350 -5.20 17.68 -31.38
N HIS A 351 -6.46 18.11 -31.41
CA HIS A 351 -7.05 18.87 -32.52
C HIS A 351 -6.79 20.39 -32.41
N ILE A 352 -6.76 20.93 -31.20
CA ILE A 352 -6.53 22.36 -30.95
C ILE A 352 -5.08 22.74 -31.28
N THR A 353 -4.10 21.94 -30.86
CA THR A 353 -2.67 22.22 -31.10
C THR A 353 -2.34 22.50 -32.59
N PRO A 354 -2.69 21.63 -33.56
CA PRO A 354 -2.41 21.90 -34.97
C PRO A 354 -3.27 23.03 -35.55
N SER A 355 -4.50 23.23 -35.05
CA SER A 355 -5.35 24.35 -35.48
C SER A 355 -4.78 25.71 -35.04
N LEU A 356 -4.24 25.77 -33.82
CA LEU A 356 -3.55 26.95 -33.29
C LEU A 356 -2.24 27.21 -34.05
N GLU A 357 -1.46 26.16 -34.35
CA GLU A 357 -0.27 26.29 -35.22
C GLU A 357 -0.62 26.82 -36.61
N ALA A 358 -1.75 26.40 -37.19
CA ALA A 358 -2.23 26.89 -38.48
C ALA A 358 -2.65 28.37 -38.41
N LEU A 359 -3.34 28.80 -37.36
CA LEU A 359 -3.71 30.20 -37.14
C LEU A 359 -2.47 31.09 -36.94
N PHE A 360 -1.49 30.65 -36.15
CA PHE A 360 -0.23 31.38 -35.99
C PHE A 360 0.52 31.56 -37.31
N LYS A 361 0.52 30.55 -38.18
CA LYS A 361 1.08 30.65 -39.53
C LYS A 361 0.27 31.61 -40.43
N GLY A 362 -1.05 31.62 -40.31
CA GLY A 362 -1.94 32.49 -41.10
C GLY A 362 -1.85 33.98 -40.71
N ILE A 363 -1.62 34.27 -39.43
CA ILE A 363 -1.56 35.66 -38.91
C ILE A 363 -0.18 36.31 -39.17
N ASN A 364 0.81 35.58 -39.73
CA ASN A 364 2.17 36.07 -39.96
C ASN A 364 2.76 36.78 -38.72
N TYR A 365 2.43 36.27 -37.54
CA TYR A 365 2.88 36.87 -36.30
C TYR A 365 4.34 36.49 -36.05
N ASP A 366 5.17 37.48 -35.74
CA ASP A 366 6.60 37.31 -35.52
C ASP A 366 6.84 36.48 -34.25
N THR A 367 6.96 35.16 -34.44
CA THR A 367 7.16 34.14 -33.41
C THR A 367 8.42 34.39 -32.57
N THR A 368 9.34 35.24 -33.03
CA THR A 368 10.63 35.49 -32.38
C THR A 368 10.54 36.09 -30.98
N LYS A 369 9.46 36.82 -30.65
CA LYS A 369 9.25 37.38 -29.30
C LYS A 369 8.83 36.33 -28.27
N ILE A 370 8.01 35.35 -28.67
CA ILE A 370 7.47 34.31 -27.77
C ILE A 370 8.45 33.15 -27.62
N THR A 371 9.13 32.73 -28.71
CA THR A 371 10.17 31.67 -28.64
C THR A 371 11.35 32.05 -27.75
N LYS A 372 11.58 33.34 -27.51
CA LYS A 372 12.64 33.84 -26.63
C LYS A 372 12.25 33.81 -25.14
N GLN A 373 10.95 33.77 -24.83
CA GLN A 373 10.42 33.68 -23.46
C GLN A 373 10.22 32.23 -22.98
N LEU A 374 10.08 31.24 -23.87
CA LEU A 374 9.70 29.87 -23.51
C LEU A 374 10.75 28.75 -23.73
N GLY A 375 11.95 29.07 -24.22
CA GLY A 375 13.04 28.08 -24.35
C GLY A 375 12.99 27.20 -25.61
N GLU A 376 14.12 26.55 -25.91
CA GLU A 376 14.67 26.20 -27.24
C GLU A 376 13.87 25.36 -28.25
N ASN A 377 12.64 24.92 -27.96
CA ASN A 377 11.82 24.19 -28.92
C ASN A 377 10.57 25.01 -29.24
N GLY A 378 10.57 25.74 -30.37
CA GLY A 378 9.43 26.52 -30.86
C GLY A 378 8.19 25.70 -31.29
N GLN A 379 7.90 24.61 -30.59
CA GLN A 379 6.73 23.75 -30.76
C GLN A 379 5.69 24.05 -29.68
N ILE A 380 4.41 24.09 -30.08
CA ILE A 380 3.30 24.30 -29.16
C ILE A 380 3.11 23.02 -28.35
N THR A 381 3.61 23.01 -27.11
CA THR A 381 3.41 21.90 -26.15
C THR A 381 2.22 22.20 -25.24
N TYR A 382 1.58 21.17 -24.69
CA TYR A 382 0.39 21.30 -23.84
C TYR A 382 0.55 22.24 -22.63
N LEU A 383 1.75 22.34 -22.04
CA LEU A 383 2.03 23.29 -20.95
C LEU A 383 2.08 24.75 -21.40
N ASN A 384 2.42 24.98 -22.68
CA ASN A 384 2.61 26.31 -23.23
C ASN A 384 1.36 26.81 -23.98
N LEU A 385 0.37 25.93 -24.20
CA LEU A 385 -0.84 26.19 -25.00
C LEU A 385 -1.65 27.37 -24.47
N MET A 386 -1.83 27.48 -23.14
CA MET A 386 -2.55 28.59 -22.52
C MET A 386 -1.89 29.93 -22.83
N GLN A 387 -0.57 30.00 -22.65
CA GLN A 387 0.23 31.20 -22.88
C GLN A 387 0.26 31.58 -24.36
N PHE A 388 0.23 30.61 -25.28
CA PHE A 388 0.08 30.86 -26.71
C PHE A 388 -1.31 31.39 -27.06
N SER A 389 -2.39 30.86 -26.45
CA SER A 389 -3.75 31.39 -26.64
C SER A 389 -3.88 32.83 -26.15
N ASP A 390 -3.35 33.16 -24.97
CA ASP A 390 -3.42 34.51 -24.40
C ASP A 390 -2.78 35.56 -25.34
N VAL A 391 -1.63 35.23 -25.93
CA VAL A 391 -0.93 36.14 -26.86
C VAL A 391 -1.66 36.25 -28.20
N LEU A 392 -2.26 35.15 -28.67
CA LEU A 392 -3.06 35.16 -29.89
C LEU A 392 -4.34 35.98 -29.69
N GLU A 393 -4.95 35.91 -28.50
CA GLU A 393 -6.11 36.71 -28.10
C GLU A 393 -5.78 38.21 -28.03
N GLU A 394 -4.67 38.60 -27.42
CA GLU A 394 -4.20 40.00 -27.41
C GLU A 394 -4.01 40.52 -28.85
N ARG A 395 -3.45 39.69 -29.72
CA ARG A 395 -3.26 40.05 -31.12
C ARG A 395 -4.55 40.16 -31.90
N PHE A 396 -5.46 39.22 -31.72
CA PHE A 396 -6.76 39.22 -32.38
C PHE A 396 -7.59 40.42 -31.95
N ASN A 397 -7.60 40.75 -30.65
CA ASN A 397 -8.21 41.96 -30.11
C ASN A 397 -7.59 43.24 -30.71
N SER A 398 -6.26 43.30 -30.85
CA SER A 398 -5.61 44.44 -31.51
C SER A 398 -6.02 44.59 -32.99
N LEU A 399 -6.19 43.46 -33.70
CA LEU A 399 -6.58 43.44 -35.11
C LEU A 399 -8.04 43.87 -35.27
N LEU A 400 -8.93 43.36 -34.43
CA LEU A 400 -10.34 43.78 -34.32
C LEU A 400 -10.47 45.27 -34.03
N GLN A 401 -9.61 45.81 -33.17
CA GLN A 401 -9.61 47.24 -32.84
C GLN A 401 -9.15 48.09 -34.03
N VAL A 402 -8.19 47.60 -34.83
CA VAL A 402 -7.78 48.24 -36.09
C VAL A 402 -8.90 48.18 -37.15
N GLU A 403 -9.57 47.04 -37.30
CA GLU A 403 -10.71 46.86 -38.23
C GLU A 403 -11.88 47.78 -37.84
N SER A 404 -12.28 47.78 -36.57
CA SER A 404 -13.27 48.71 -36.03
C SER A 404 -12.91 50.17 -36.34
N ASN A 405 -11.67 50.58 -36.11
CA ASN A 405 -11.22 51.94 -36.45
C ASN A 405 -11.24 52.23 -37.96
N LEU A 406 -11.06 51.22 -38.82
CA LEU A 406 -11.17 51.35 -40.27
C LEU A 406 -12.64 51.49 -40.71
N CYS A 407 -13.53 50.65 -40.16
CA CYS A 407 -14.98 50.68 -40.38
C CYS A 407 -15.62 51.98 -39.88
N TYR A 408 -15.13 52.57 -38.79
CA TYR A 408 -15.58 53.88 -38.30
C TYR A 408 -14.80 55.07 -38.88
N GLY A 409 -13.68 54.82 -39.59
CA GLY A 409 -12.85 55.83 -40.24
C GLY A 409 -13.19 56.11 -41.71
N THR A 410 -13.94 55.21 -42.35
CA THR A 410 -14.44 55.39 -43.72
C THR A 410 -15.97 55.55 -43.73
N ALA A 411 -16.36 56.83 -43.66
CA ALA A 411 -17.68 57.41 -43.94
C ALA A 411 -18.80 57.33 -42.89
N ASP A 412 -19.32 58.53 -42.60
CA ASP A 412 -20.66 58.91 -42.14
C ASP A 412 -21.71 57.79 -41.91
N LYS A 413 -22.26 57.78 -40.68
CA LYS A 413 -23.46 57.03 -40.26
C LYS A 413 -24.75 57.60 -40.89
N PRO A 414 -25.91 56.89 -40.80
CA PRO A 414 -26.13 55.43 -40.81
C PRO A 414 -27.32 55.03 -41.70
N GLN A 415 -27.35 53.80 -42.24
CA GLN A 415 -28.57 52.99 -42.22
C GLN A 415 -28.24 51.51 -42.04
N LEU A 416 -28.90 50.97 -41.03
CA LEU A 416 -28.98 49.57 -40.63
C LEU A 416 -29.89 48.86 -41.64
N ASP A 417 -29.31 47.96 -42.44
CA ASP A 417 -29.95 46.72 -42.90
C ASP A 417 -29.00 46.02 -43.87
N GLN A 418 -28.25 45.05 -43.37
CA GLN A 418 -28.14 43.73 -44.00
C GLN A 418 -27.29 42.80 -43.15
N ASP A 419 -27.84 41.61 -42.94
CA ASP A 419 -27.23 40.42 -42.35
C ASP A 419 -25.74 40.27 -42.71
N ILE A 420 -24.88 40.69 -41.79
CA ILE A 420 -23.57 40.04 -41.66
C ILE A 420 -23.83 38.89 -40.72
N ASP A 421 -24.08 37.74 -41.33
CA ASP A 421 -24.14 36.44 -40.70
C ASP A 421 -22.81 36.23 -39.95
N ASN A 422 -22.82 36.54 -38.65
CA ASN A 422 -21.69 36.40 -37.74
C ASN A 422 -21.40 34.91 -37.52
N SER A 423 -20.84 34.28 -38.54
CA SER A 423 -20.45 32.86 -38.56
C SER A 423 -19.30 32.55 -37.59
N LEU A 424 -18.70 33.55 -36.93
CA LEU A 424 -17.63 33.35 -35.94
C LEU A 424 -18.14 33.12 -34.51
N LEU A 425 -19.38 33.51 -34.19
CA LEU A 425 -19.99 33.31 -32.86
C LEU A 425 -20.88 32.06 -32.79
N GLY A 426 -21.13 31.39 -33.93
CA GLY A 426 -21.89 30.13 -33.99
C GLY A 426 -21.07 28.87 -33.69
N ALA A 427 -19.74 28.95 -33.62
CA ALA A 427 -18.88 27.79 -33.36
C ALA A 427 -18.80 27.38 -31.87
N THR A 428 -19.43 28.13 -30.96
CA THR A 428 -19.47 27.79 -29.54
C THR A 428 -20.49 26.69 -29.21
N SER A 429 -21.26 26.20 -30.19
CA SER A 429 -22.21 25.09 -30.01
C SER A 429 -21.60 23.69 -30.19
N LEU A 430 -20.28 23.56 -30.34
CA LEU A 430 -19.60 22.26 -30.46
C LEU A 430 -18.84 21.80 -29.20
N PHE A 431 -19.00 22.50 -28.07
CA PHE A 431 -18.49 22.04 -26.79
C PHE A 431 -19.65 21.47 -25.94
N PRO A 432 -19.60 20.20 -25.51
CA PRO A 432 -20.56 19.68 -24.55
C PRO A 432 -20.44 20.50 -23.26
N LEU A 433 -21.56 21.05 -22.80
CA LEU A 433 -21.70 21.67 -21.49
C LEU A 433 -21.29 20.66 -20.40
N PRO A 434 -20.45 21.02 -19.42
CA PRO A 434 -20.19 20.14 -18.29
C PRO A 434 -21.47 19.97 -17.45
N PRO A 435 -21.71 18.79 -16.86
CA PRO A 435 -22.92 18.56 -16.07
C PRO A 435 -22.92 19.48 -14.84
N THR A 436 -24.01 20.24 -14.72
CA THR A 436 -24.34 21.06 -13.56
C THR A 436 -24.43 20.17 -12.33
N LEU A 437 -23.56 20.43 -11.35
CA LEU A 437 -23.63 19.84 -10.03
C LEU A 437 -24.82 20.47 -9.29
N ASP A 438 -25.96 19.77 -9.29
CA ASP A 438 -27.10 20.12 -8.45
C ASP A 438 -26.75 19.79 -6.99
N GLY A 439 -26.25 20.80 -6.30
CA GLY A 439 -26.02 20.77 -4.86
C GLY A 439 -27.37 20.77 -4.13
N THR A 440 -27.85 19.59 -3.77
CA THR A 440 -28.84 19.48 -2.68
C THR A 440 -28.08 19.63 -1.37
N SER A 441 -28.18 20.81 -0.77
CA SER A 441 -27.70 21.08 0.57
C SER A 441 -28.36 20.13 1.58
N ARG A 442 -27.56 19.32 2.26
CA ARG A 442 -27.87 18.87 3.61
C ARG A 442 -26.71 19.31 4.50
N THR A 443 -26.92 20.50 5.08
CA THR A 443 -26.31 21.03 6.31
C THR A 443 -25.22 20.16 6.91
N ILE A 444 -23.96 20.55 6.65
CA ILE A 444 -22.83 20.21 7.50
C ILE A 444 -23.03 21.03 8.79
N ASP A 445 -23.48 20.37 9.84
CA ASP A 445 -23.35 20.90 11.20
C ASP A 445 -21.89 20.79 11.65
N ALA A 446 -21.51 21.76 12.47
CA ALA A 446 -20.16 22.18 12.75
C ALA A 446 -19.30 21.12 13.47
N GLY A 447 -18.09 20.93 12.96
CA GLY A 447 -16.86 20.72 13.72
C GLY A 447 -16.83 19.64 14.80
N GLU A 448 -16.59 18.38 14.42
CA GLU A 448 -15.90 17.43 15.29
C GLU A 448 -14.39 17.47 15.02
N VAL A 449 -13.69 18.25 15.85
CA VAL A 449 -12.28 18.07 16.13
C VAL A 449 -12.08 16.62 16.60
N PRO A 450 -11.03 15.88 16.17
CA PRO A 450 -10.80 14.51 16.62
C PRO A 450 -10.71 14.49 18.15
N LEU A 451 -11.66 13.83 18.81
CA LEU A 451 -11.70 13.73 20.27
C LEU A 451 -10.44 12.99 20.76
N ASP A 452 -9.69 13.67 21.63
CA ASP A 452 -8.52 13.10 22.29
C ASP A 452 -8.94 11.92 23.18
N HIS A 453 -8.04 10.95 23.34
CA HIS A 453 -8.31 9.64 23.96
C HIS A 453 -8.87 9.76 25.39
N GLY A 454 -8.58 10.86 26.09
CA GLY A 454 -9.15 11.19 27.40
C GLY A 454 -10.65 11.52 27.35
N GLN A 455 -11.11 12.23 26.31
CA GLN A 455 -12.51 12.63 26.14
C GLN A 455 -13.38 11.42 25.78
N LEU A 456 -12.86 10.50 24.96
CA LEU A 456 -13.54 9.24 24.61
C LEU A 456 -13.73 8.35 25.85
N SER A 457 -12.71 8.25 26.71
CA SER A 457 -12.77 7.49 27.96
C SER A 457 -13.82 8.04 28.93
N GLN A 458 -13.91 9.38 29.03
CA GLN A 458 -14.89 10.03 29.89
C GLN A 458 -16.33 9.85 29.39
N MET A 459 -16.53 9.85 28.08
CA MET A 459 -17.85 9.62 27.46
C MET A 459 -18.31 8.16 27.63
N VAL A 460 -17.39 7.20 27.52
CA VAL A 460 -17.67 5.79 27.78
C VAL A 460 -18.03 5.57 29.26
N LEU A 461 -17.29 6.19 30.19
CA LEU A 461 -17.61 6.11 31.63
C LEU A 461 -18.98 6.74 31.95
N GLN A 462 -19.34 7.84 31.28
CA GLN A 462 -20.64 8.48 31.46
C GLN A 462 -21.79 7.62 30.91
N SER A 463 -21.60 6.98 29.75
CA SER A 463 -22.57 6.04 29.16
C SER A 463 -22.77 4.77 30.00
N LEU A 464 -21.72 4.31 30.69
CA LEU A 464 -21.81 3.20 31.65
C LEU A 464 -22.62 3.60 32.89
N LYS A 465 -22.41 4.83 33.40
CA LYS A 465 -23.18 5.37 34.54
C LYS A 465 -24.66 5.56 34.21
N GLU A 466 -24.99 5.99 33.00
CA GLU A 466 -26.38 6.12 32.52
C GLU A 466 -27.05 4.76 32.33
N LYS A 467 -26.31 3.74 31.87
CA LYS A 467 -26.82 2.36 31.80
C LYS A 467 -27.07 1.75 33.18
N GLU A 468 -26.21 2.00 34.16
CA GLU A 468 -26.43 1.55 35.54
C GLU A 468 -27.61 2.28 36.20
N GLY A 469 -27.80 3.58 35.92
CA GLY A 469 -28.96 4.34 36.40
C GLY A 469 -30.30 3.86 35.82
N ASN A 470 -30.32 3.48 34.54
CA ASN A 470 -31.53 2.97 33.88
C ASN A 470 -31.89 1.54 34.32
N ALA A 471 -30.90 0.69 34.62
CA ALA A 471 -31.14 -0.64 35.16
C ALA A 471 -31.77 -0.63 36.56
N ALA A 472 -31.47 0.39 37.38
CA ALA A 472 -32.07 0.55 38.70
C ALA A 472 -33.54 1.04 38.65
N SER A 473 -33.94 1.76 37.59
CA SER A 473 -35.32 2.27 37.43
C SER A 473 -36.31 1.20 36.96
N THR A 474 -35.87 0.22 36.16
CA THR A 474 -36.72 -0.85 35.62
C THR A 474 -37.08 -1.96 36.63
N GLY A 475 -36.49 -1.95 37.83
CA GLY A 475 -36.70 -2.99 38.86
C GLY A 475 -37.94 -2.85 39.73
N ASN A 476 -38.74 -1.76 39.62
CA ASN A 476 -39.79 -1.46 40.61
C ASN A 476 -41.22 -1.35 40.04
N LYS A 477 -41.51 -1.93 38.86
CA LYS A 477 -42.83 -1.81 38.20
C LYS A 477 -43.51 -3.15 37.85
N GLY A 478 -43.24 -4.19 38.62
CA GLY A 478 -43.74 -5.54 38.34
C GLY A 478 -44.18 -6.34 39.56
N ARG A 479 -44.77 -5.71 40.58
CA ARG A 479 -45.51 -6.38 41.65
C ARG A 479 -46.57 -5.43 42.18
N ASN A 480 -47.76 -5.52 41.60
CA ASN A 480 -49.08 -5.22 42.19
C ASN A 480 -50.06 -5.45 41.04
N ASP A 481 -50.75 -6.59 41.08
CA ASP A 481 -52.10 -6.81 40.53
C ASP A 481 -52.37 -8.32 40.41
N VAL A 482 -52.62 -8.97 41.57
CA VAL A 482 -53.55 -10.10 41.69
C VAL A 482 -54.12 -10.06 43.11
N ASP A 483 -55.28 -9.43 43.28
CA ASP A 483 -56.27 -9.71 44.31
C ASP A 483 -57.56 -8.96 43.94
N VAL A 484 -58.52 -9.68 43.35
CA VAL A 484 -59.98 -9.72 43.63
C VAL A 484 -60.58 -10.86 42.81
#